data_AF-A0AA96Z6M2-F1
#
_entry.id   AF-A0AA96Z6M2-F1
#
_cell.length_a   1.000
_cell.length_b   1.000
_cell.length_c   1.000
_cell.angle_alpha   90.00
_cell.angle_beta   90.00
_cell.angle_gamma   90.00
#
_symmetry.space_group_name_H-M   'P 1'
#
loop_
_entity.id
_entity.type
_entity.pdbx_description
1 polymer ?
#
loop_
_entity_poly.entity_id
_entity_poly.type
_entity_poly.pdbx_seq_one_letter_code
_entity_poly.pdbx_strand_id
1 'polypeptide(L)'
;MSEANELLKNLSAKIEKATGEFNAKAEEALKEAQRVGGLSDETKASVDKMMTELNALRESEKTLKASLGELEQHVAQMPLGNAVQAAKSIGQQVISADVLKDINSSIQGSKRISVPVQAALTSVDVAEGVVEPHRLPGIDVAPKQRLFIRDLIAPGKTTSPAIFWVQQTGFTNAAAVAPENTTKPYSNIQFATKITPVTTIAHMFKASKQILDDFAQLQSLIDAEMRYGLKFVEEQEILFGDGSGAHLHGIIPQASKFKAEFEVDKQNGIDDLRLAMLQAQLARFPATGHVLHFIDWAKIELLKDSLGRYILANPSALTGPTLWGLPIVVTETAAFKGKFLTGAFNAGAQLFDREETNVVISTENADDFEKNMISIRCEERLALALKRPEAFVYGDFTAPTSGE
;
A
#
# COMPACT_ATOMS: atom_id res chain seq x y z
N MET A 1 25.08 6.55 -36.12
CA MET A 1 24.96 7.55 -37.21
C MET A 1 23.83 8.55 -37.00
N SER A 2 22.63 8.15 -36.51
CA SER A 2 21.52 9.10 -36.27
C SER A 2 21.82 10.17 -35.21
N GLU A 3 22.30 9.78 -34.03
CA GLU A 3 22.54 10.70 -32.90
C GLU A 3 23.69 11.69 -33.14
N ALA A 4 24.76 11.26 -33.83
CA ALA A 4 25.88 12.13 -34.17
C ALA A 4 25.49 13.19 -35.20
N ASN A 5 24.64 12.83 -36.18
CA ASN A 5 24.10 13.77 -37.15
C ASN A 5 23.11 14.77 -36.51
N GLU A 6 22.30 14.34 -35.53
CA GLU A 6 21.45 15.24 -34.75
C GLU A 6 22.26 16.20 -33.87
N LEU A 7 23.32 15.72 -33.22
CA LEU A 7 24.24 16.58 -32.44
C LEU A 7 24.93 17.61 -33.32
N LEU A 8 25.39 17.24 -34.53
CA LEU A 8 25.95 18.17 -35.50
C LEU A 8 24.94 19.22 -35.95
N LYS A 9 23.71 18.81 -36.23
CA LYS A 9 22.63 19.72 -36.66
C LYS A 9 22.28 20.71 -35.55
N ASN A 10 22.20 20.24 -34.30
CA ASN A 10 21.94 21.07 -33.13
C ASN A 10 23.12 22.02 -32.82
N LEU A 11 24.36 21.58 -32.99
CA LEU A 11 25.55 22.41 -32.80
C LEU A 11 25.66 23.48 -33.90
N SER A 12 25.45 23.12 -35.15
CA SER A 12 25.41 24.05 -36.29
C SER A 12 24.31 25.10 -36.12
N ALA A 13 23.12 24.71 -35.68
CA ALA A 13 22.04 25.65 -35.38
C ALA A 13 22.36 26.60 -34.21
N LYS A 14 23.09 26.12 -33.18
CA LYS A 14 23.57 26.98 -32.09
C LYS A 14 24.66 27.95 -32.56
N ILE A 15 25.55 27.54 -33.44
CA ILE A 15 26.58 28.40 -34.04
C ILE A 15 25.94 29.47 -34.93
N GLU A 16 24.95 29.13 -35.74
CA GLU A 16 24.20 30.10 -36.55
C GLU A 16 23.50 31.14 -35.67
N LYS A 17 22.83 30.72 -34.59
CA LYS A 17 22.22 31.64 -33.62
C LYS A 17 23.25 32.54 -32.94
N ALA A 18 24.33 31.98 -32.42
CA ALA A 18 25.40 32.75 -31.78
C ALA A 18 26.10 33.72 -32.75
N THR A 19 26.26 33.33 -34.02
CA THR A 19 26.81 34.20 -35.07
C THR A 19 25.83 35.32 -35.44
N GLY A 20 24.53 35.03 -35.48
CA GLY A 20 23.48 36.04 -35.69
C GLY A 20 23.43 37.07 -34.56
N GLU A 21 23.48 36.61 -33.30
CA GLU A 21 23.52 37.48 -32.12
C GLU A 21 24.81 38.31 -32.05
N PHE A 22 25.96 37.74 -32.42
CA PHE A 22 27.22 38.47 -32.55
C PHE A 22 27.15 39.54 -33.63
N ASN A 23 26.63 39.22 -34.83
CA ASN A 23 26.51 40.19 -35.92
C ASN A 23 25.55 41.33 -35.54
N ALA A 24 24.43 41.03 -34.88
CA ALA A 24 23.49 42.05 -34.42
C ALA A 24 24.14 43.01 -33.39
N LYS A 25 24.87 42.47 -32.42
CA LYS A 25 25.61 43.28 -31.43
C LYS A 25 26.82 44.01 -32.02
N ALA A 26 27.50 43.43 -33.01
CA ALA A 26 28.59 44.09 -33.72
C ALA A 26 28.08 45.27 -34.55
N GLU A 27 26.89 45.15 -35.15
CA GLU A 27 26.23 46.22 -35.90
C GLU A 27 25.71 47.33 -34.97
N GLU A 28 25.23 46.98 -33.77
CA GLU A 28 24.86 47.93 -32.71
C GLU A 28 26.08 48.67 -32.16
N ALA A 29 27.19 47.95 -31.92
CA ALA A 29 28.48 48.53 -31.52
C ALA A 29 29.07 49.45 -32.60
N LEU A 30 28.90 49.13 -33.89
CA LEU A 30 29.31 49.99 -35.02
C LEU A 30 28.49 51.27 -35.10
N LYS A 31 27.17 51.19 -34.88
CA LYS A 31 26.28 52.37 -34.82
C LYS A 31 26.61 53.25 -33.62
N GLU A 32 26.96 52.66 -32.49
CA GLU A 32 27.36 53.39 -31.27
C GLU A 32 28.74 54.05 -31.42
N ALA A 33 29.69 53.36 -32.04
CA ALA A 33 31.01 53.90 -32.37
C ALA A 33 30.95 55.09 -33.33
N GLN A 34 30.07 55.04 -34.34
CA GLN A 34 29.85 56.16 -35.26
C GLN A 34 29.18 57.37 -34.59
N ARG A 35 28.41 57.16 -33.50
CA ARG A 35 27.65 58.22 -32.85
C ARG A 35 28.42 58.95 -31.74
N VAL A 36 29.39 58.29 -31.10
CA VAL A 36 30.08 58.82 -29.90
C VAL A 36 31.61 58.94 -30.10
N GLY A 37 32.17 58.50 -31.23
CA GLY A 37 33.59 58.63 -31.52
C GLY A 37 34.49 57.69 -30.68
N GLY A 38 33.89 56.73 -29.97
CA GLY A 38 34.57 55.68 -29.22
C GLY A 38 33.58 54.61 -28.73
N LEU A 39 34.01 53.35 -28.68
CA LEU A 39 33.23 52.26 -28.06
C LEU A 39 33.27 52.37 -26.53
N SER A 40 32.17 52.06 -25.85
CA SER A 40 32.16 51.89 -24.39
C SER A 40 32.92 50.61 -23.99
N ASP A 41 33.59 50.66 -22.83
CA ASP A 41 34.39 49.52 -22.32
C ASP A 41 33.54 48.26 -22.06
N GLU A 42 32.25 48.44 -21.73
CA GLU A 42 31.30 47.33 -21.53
C GLU A 42 30.94 46.62 -22.85
N THR A 43 30.76 47.35 -23.95
CA THR A 43 30.47 46.76 -25.27
C THR A 43 31.69 46.00 -25.79
N LYS A 44 32.90 46.52 -25.56
CA LYS A 44 34.16 45.82 -25.92
C LYS A 44 34.32 44.50 -25.15
N ALA A 45 34.07 44.51 -23.84
CA ALA A 45 34.14 43.30 -23.02
C ALA A 45 33.08 42.25 -23.43
N SER A 46 31.87 42.67 -23.82
CA SER A 46 30.84 41.76 -24.31
C SER A 46 31.23 41.11 -25.64
N VAL A 47 31.74 41.90 -26.59
CA VAL A 47 32.20 41.41 -27.91
C VAL A 47 33.39 40.45 -27.76
N ASP A 48 34.37 40.77 -26.91
CA ASP A 48 35.52 39.89 -26.65
C ASP A 48 35.09 38.54 -26.04
N LYS A 49 34.12 38.56 -25.11
CA LYS A 49 33.58 37.33 -24.51
C LYS A 49 32.84 36.47 -25.54
N MET A 50 32.00 37.06 -26.38
CA MET A 50 31.30 36.33 -27.44
C MET A 50 32.26 35.80 -28.52
N MET A 51 33.33 36.54 -28.84
CA MET A 51 34.36 36.07 -29.76
C MET A 51 35.10 34.85 -29.22
N THR A 52 35.35 34.82 -27.91
CA THR A 52 35.94 33.66 -27.22
C THR A 52 35.00 32.45 -27.25
N GLU A 53 33.70 32.64 -26.99
CA GLU A 53 32.71 31.55 -27.04
C GLU A 53 32.49 31.02 -28.47
N LEU A 54 32.47 31.89 -29.49
CA LEU A 54 32.35 31.49 -30.90
C LEU A 54 33.56 30.70 -31.38
N ASN A 55 34.77 31.09 -30.97
CA ASN A 55 35.98 30.35 -31.32
C ASN A 55 36.00 28.96 -30.66
N ALA A 56 35.61 28.86 -29.39
CA ALA A 56 35.48 27.57 -28.69
C ALA A 56 34.43 26.65 -29.35
N LEU A 57 33.28 27.20 -29.77
CA LEU A 57 32.25 26.44 -30.47
C LEU A 57 32.72 25.97 -31.86
N ARG A 58 33.42 26.81 -32.63
CA ARG A 58 33.99 26.42 -33.93
C ARG A 58 35.08 25.36 -33.79
N GLU A 59 35.88 25.42 -32.73
CA GLU A 59 36.89 24.42 -32.45
C GLU A 59 36.24 23.07 -32.10
N SER A 60 35.14 23.08 -31.34
CA SER A 60 34.33 21.88 -31.09
C SER A 60 33.68 21.30 -32.35
N GLU A 61 33.25 22.15 -33.30
CA GLU A 61 32.71 21.70 -34.58
C GLU A 61 33.80 21.06 -35.46
N LYS A 62 35.00 21.63 -35.47
CA LYS A 62 36.14 21.12 -36.21
C LYS A 62 36.60 19.75 -35.68
N THR A 63 36.66 19.57 -34.36
CA THR A 63 37.03 18.28 -33.75
C THR A 63 35.94 17.21 -33.98
N LEU A 64 34.66 17.59 -33.95
CA LEU A 64 33.56 16.68 -34.22
C LEU A 64 33.48 16.27 -35.71
N LYS A 65 33.78 17.20 -36.63
CA LYS A 65 33.91 16.88 -38.07
C LYS A 65 35.11 15.98 -38.34
N ALA A 66 36.23 16.18 -37.65
CA ALA A 66 37.40 15.31 -37.78
C ALA A 66 37.10 13.88 -37.27
N SER A 67 36.43 13.74 -36.12
CA SER A 67 36.07 12.43 -35.58
C SER A 67 35.01 11.71 -36.43
N LEU A 68 34.10 12.44 -37.08
CA LEU A 68 33.16 11.87 -38.06
C LEU A 68 33.84 11.46 -39.37
N GLY A 69 34.81 12.23 -39.86
CA GLY A 69 35.59 11.88 -41.04
C GLY A 69 36.45 10.62 -40.80
N GLU A 70 37.05 10.49 -39.63
CA GLU A 70 37.72 9.25 -39.21
C GLU A 70 36.74 8.08 -39.10
N LEU A 71 35.52 8.32 -38.61
CA LEU A 71 34.45 7.31 -38.53
C LEU A 71 33.98 6.84 -39.92
N GLU A 72 33.81 7.76 -40.86
CA GLU A 72 33.44 7.46 -42.25
C GLU A 72 34.55 6.69 -42.97
N GLN A 73 35.81 7.08 -42.76
CA GLN A 73 36.96 6.36 -43.31
C GLN A 73 37.10 4.94 -42.72
N HIS A 74 36.72 4.76 -41.45
CA HIS A 74 36.71 3.44 -40.79
C HIS A 74 35.55 2.55 -41.25
N VAL A 75 34.40 3.14 -41.61
CA VAL A 75 33.23 2.40 -42.15
C VAL A 75 33.42 2.05 -43.63
N ALA A 76 34.08 2.90 -44.42
CA ALA A 76 34.30 2.66 -45.85
C ALA A 76 35.34 1.57 -46.16
N GLN A 77 36.24 1.24 -45.22
CA GLN A 77 37.30 0.25 -45.43
C GLN A 77 36.97 -1.18 -44.94
N MET A 78 35.72 -1.48 -44.52
CA MET A 78 35.36 -2.83 -44.05
C MET A 78 34.37 -3.58 -44.97
N PRO A 79 34.65 -4.85 -45.34
CA PRO A 79 33.73 -5.67 -46.13
C PRO A 79 32.47 -6.08 -45.35
N LEU A 80 31.36 -6.20 -46.07
CA LEU A 80 29.94 -6.28 -45.64
C LEU A 80 29.50 -7.43 -44.67
N GLY A 81 30.40 -8.07 -43.93
CA GLY A 81 30.07 -9.19 -43.03
C GLY A 81 29.81 -8.85 -41.56
N ASN A 82 30.24 -7.69 -41.06
CA ASN A 82 30.32 -7.42 -39.61
C ASN A 82 29.35 -6.35 -39.06
N ALA A 83 28.31 -5.98 -39.81
CA ALA A 83 27.36 -4.93 -39.40
C ALA A 83 26.48 -5.29 -38.18
N VAL A 84 26.46 -6.55 -37.72
CA VAL A 84 25.64 -6.99 -36.57
C VAL A 84 26.43 -7.01 -35.24
N GLN A 85 27.76 -6.98 -35.27
CA GLN A 85 28.60 -6.97 -34.05
C GLN A 85 28.96 -5.56 -33.55
N ALA A 86 28.83 -4.53 -34.38
CA ALA A 86 29.11 -3.14 -33.99
C ALA A 86 28.01 -2.50 -33.12
N ALA A 87 26.81 -3.09 -33.05
CA ALA A 87 25.71 -2.57 -32.23
C ALA A 87 25.81 -2.91 -30.74
N LYS A 88 26.81 -3.72 -30.30
CA LYS A 88 26.92 -4.19 -28.91
C LYS A 88 28.13 -3.72 -28.12
N SER A 89 28.99 -2.81 -28.60
CA SER A 89 30.24 -2.56 -27.86
C SER A 89 30.75 -1.11 -27.77
N ILE A 90 29.99 -0.05 -28.06
CA ILE A 90 30.55 1.30 -27.86
C ILE A 90 30.76 1.61 -26.36
N GLY A 91 29.78 1.31 -25.50
CA GLY A 91 29.95 1.47 -24.05
C GLY A 91 30.94 0.48 -23.42
N GLN A 92 31.14 -0.68 -24.06
CA GLN A 92 32.02 -1.74 -23.57
C GLN A 92 33.46 -1.58 -24.09
N GLN A 93 33.66 -0.95 -25.25
CA GLN A 93 34.97 -0.63 -25.81
C GLN A 93 35.68 0.47 -25.02
N VAL A 94 34.94 1.47 -24.51
CA VAL A 94 35.50 2.55 -23.69
C VAL A 94 36.00 2.01 -22.35
N ILE A 95 35.24 1.11 -21.71
CA ILE A 95 35.66 0.45 -20.46
C ILE A 95 36.82 -0.52 -20.72
N SER A 96 36.84 -1.20 -21.88
CA SER A 96 37.93 -2.10 -22.24
C SER A 96 39.23 -1.40 -22.65
N ALA A 97 39.19 -0.12 -23.08
CA ALA A 97 40.38 0.63 -23.45
C ALA A 97 41.22 1.05 -22.22
N ASP A 98 40.58 1.38 -21.11
CA ASP A 98 41.26 1.61 -19.83
C ASP A 98 41.83 0.30 -19.26
N VAL A 99 41.09 -0.80 -19.38
CA VAL A 99 41.58 -2.14 -18.96
C VAL A 99 42.73 -2.64 -19.86
N LEU A 100 42.74 -2.31 -21.15
CA LEU A 100 43.84 -2.65 -22.07
C LEU A 100 45.13 -1.87 -21.77
N LYS A 101 45.02 -0.66 -21.19
CA LYS A 101 46.18 0.12 -20.73
C LYS A 101 46.86 -0.54 -19.53
N ASP A 102 46.08 -1.15 -18.64
CA ASP A 102 46.60 -1.94 -17.51
C ASP A 102 47.12 -3.32 -17.93
N ILE A 103 46.62 -3.89 -19.03
CA ILE A 103 47.15 -5.15 -19.57
C ILE A 103 48.53 -4.93 -20.19
N ASN A 104 48.77 -3.82 -20.91
CA ASN A 104 50.05 -3.58 -21.57
C ASN A 104 51.18 -3.21 -20.58
N SER A 105 50.84 -2.67 -19.41
CA SER A 105 51.79 -2.45 -18.30
C SER A 105 52.07 -3.70 -17.45
N SER A 106 51.27 -4.76 -17.60
CA SER A 106 51.37 -5.98 -16.77
C SER A 106 52.03 -7.19 -17.46
N ILE A 107 52.50 -7.06 -18.71
CA ILE A 107 53.25 -8.12 -19.42
C ILE A 107 54.63 -8.40 -18.79
N GLN A 108 55.08 -7.62 -17.80
CA GLN A 108 56.32 -7.86 -17.04
C GLN A 108 56.16 -8.74 -15.78
N GLY A 109 54.98 -9.30 -15.48
CA GLY A 109 54.82 -10.14 -14.30
C GLY A 109 53.77 -11.23 -14.47
N SER A 110 54.19 -12.49 -14.40
CA SER A 110 53.35 -13.70 -14.41
C SER A 110 52.25 -13.74 -13.34
N LYS A 111 51.19 -12.96 -13.50
CA LYS A 111 49.94 -13.08 -12.72
C LYS A 111 48.78 -13.38 -13.66
N ARG A 112 48.23 -14.59 -13.52
CA ARG A 112 46.99 -15.01 -14.19
C ARG A 112 45.82 -14.22 -13.60
N ILE A 113 45.21 -13.36 -14.41
CA ILE A 113 43.94 -12.71 -14.12
C ILE A 113 42.84 -13.60 -14.70
N SER A 114 42.00 -14.17 -13.83
CA SER A 114 40.83 -14.95 -14.24
C SER A 114 39.66 -13.98 -14.44
N VAL A 115 39.32 -13.70 -15.69
CA VAL A 115 38.12 -12.94 -16.05
C VAL A 115 36.98 -13.95 -16.19
N PRO A 116 35.91 -13.88 -15.38
CA PRO A 116 34.72 -14.69 -15.63
C PRO A 116 34.05 -14.16 -16.89
N VAL A 117 34.30 -14.85 -18.00
CA VAL A 117 33.57 -14.63 -19.24
C VAL A 117 32.18 -15.23 -19.01
N GLN A 118 31.23 -14.41 -18.58
CA GLN A 118 29.81 -14.70 -18.77
C GLN A 118 29.55 -14.60 -20.29
N ALA A 119 29.93 -15.65 -21.01
CA ALA A 119 29.67 -15.78 -22.43
C ALA A 119 28.15 -15.83 -22.59
N ALA A 120 27.56 -14.71 -23.01
CA ALA A 120 26.23 -14.70 -23.57
C ALA A 120 26.22 -15.66 -24.76
N LEU A 121 25.66 -16.86 -24.54
CA LEU A 121 25.32 -17.83 -25.56
C LEU A 121 24.48 -17.12 -26.62
N THR A 122 25.11 -16.77 -27.73
CA THR A 122 24.45 -16.40 -28.99
C THR A 122 24.41 -17.64 -29.89
N SER A 123 23.90 -18.73 -29.35
CA SER A 123 23.49 -19.88 -30.15
C SER A 123 22.09 -19.58 -30.67
N VAL A 124 22.00 -19.34 -31.98
CA VAL A 124 20.74 -18.97 -32.66
C VAL A 124 19.86 -20.18 -32.98
N ASP A 125 20.24 -21.39 -32.53
CA ASP A 125 19.48 -22.64 -32.69
C ASP A 125 19.41 -23.41 -31.38
N VAL A 126 18.97 -22.74 -30.33
CA VAL A 126 18.64 -23.39 -29.07
C VAL A 126 17.14 -23.65 -29.08
N ALA A 127 16.74 -24.93 -29.22
CA ALA A 127 15.34 -25.31 -29.12
C ALA A 127 14.70 -24.75 -27.84
N GLU A 128 13.43 -24.35 -27.91
CA GLU A 128 12.64 -23.97 -26.72
C GLU A 128 12.83 -25.03 -25.62
N GLY A 129 13.47 -24.66 -24.51
CA GLY A 129 13.69 -25.53 -23.34
C GLY A 129 15.14 -25.83 -22.93
N VAL A 130 16.16 -25.43 -23.70
CA VAL A 130 17.58 -25.67 -23.31
C VAL A 130 18.13 -24.59 -22.37
N VAL A 131 17.56 -23.37 -22.38
CA VAL A 131 17.80 -22.40 -21.31
C VAL A 131 16.80 -22.73 -20.21
N GLU A 132 17.30 -23.14 -19.05
CA GLU A 132 16.44 -23.34 -17.87
C GLU A 132 15.63 -22.05 -17.63
N PRO A 133 14.29 -22.11 -17.65
CA PRO A 133 13.47 -20.95 -17.33
C PRO A 133 13.88 -20.43 -15.96
N HIS A 134 14.23 -19.15 -15.88
CA HIS A 134 14.50 -18.53 -14.59
C HIS A 134 13.19 -18.55 -13.78
N ARG A 135 13.09 -19.51 -12.86
CA ARG A 135 11.99 -19.56 -11.90
C ARG A 135 12.24 -18.46 -10.88
N LEU A 136 11.38 -17.44 -10.85
CA LEU A 136 11.39 -16.47 -9.76
C LEU A 136 11.11 -17.23 -8.46
N PRO A 137 11.98 -17.13 -7.45
CA PRO A 137 11.71 -17.71 -6.15
C PRO A 137 10.59 -16.92 -5.47
N GLY A 138 9.52 -17.62 -5.07
CA GLY A 138 8.35 -17.03 -4.42
C GLY A 138 7.06 -17.24 -5.22
N ILE A 139 5.95 -17.27 -4.50
CA ILE A 139 4.60 -17.31 -5.07
C ILE A 139 4.04 -15.90 -4.93
N ASP A 140 3.51 -15.34 -6.01
CA ASP A 140 2.80 -14.07 -5.96
C ASP A 140 1.51 -14.25 -5.17
N VAL A 141 1.41 -13.56 -4.04
CA VAL A 141 0.24 -13.61 -3.15
C VAL A 141 -0.56 -12.32 -3.29
N ALA A 142 -1.87 -12.46 -3.39
CA ALA A 142 -2.75 -11.30 -3.34
C ALA A 142 -2.53 -10.52 -2.03
N PRO A 143 -2.53 -9.17 -2.07
CA PRO A 143 -2.38 -8.36 -0.87
C PRO A 143 -3.52 -8.64 0.12
N LYS A 144 -3.15 -8.93 1.36
CA LYS A 144 -4.08 -9.23 2.46
C LYS A 144 -4.49 -7.95 3.19
N GLN A 145 -5.73 -7.90 3.64
CA GLN A 145 -6.19 -6.81 4.50
C GLN A 145 -5.40 -6.85 5.82
N ARG A 146 -4.99 -5.67 6.30
CA ARG A 146 -4.44 -5.52 7.66
C ARG A 146 -5.51 -4.96 8.57
N LEU A 147 -5.45 -5.40 9.83
CA LEU A 147 -6.32 -5.08 10.97
C LEU A 147 -7.57 -5.97 11.02
N PHE A 148 -7.60 -6.83 12.05
CA PHE A 148 -8.77 -7.62 12.39
C PHE A 148 -9.50 -6.93 13.53
N ILE A 149 -10.83 -6.92 13.47
CA ILE A 149 -11.70 -6.42 14.56
C ILE A 149 -11.45 -7.17 15.87
N ARG A 150 -10.94 -8.40 15.78
CA ARG A 150 -10.47 -9.20 16.91
C ARG A 150 -9.50 -8.44 17.82
N ASP A 151 -8.61 -7.60 17.29
CA ASP A 151 -7.63 -6.85 18.08
C ASP A 151 -8.29 -5.74 18.93
N LEU A 152 -9.51 -5.33 18.60
CA LEU A 152 -10.28 -4.35 19.38
C LEU A 152 -11.06 -4.98 20.54
N ILE A 153 -11.32 -6.29 20.48
CA ILE A 153 -12.18 -7.00 21.43
C ILE A 153 -11.32 -7.57 22.56
N ALA A 154 -11.87 -7.61 23.79
CA ALA A 154 -11.19 -8.23 24.91
C ALA A 154 -10.97 -9.74 24.67
N PRO A 155 -9.74 -10.26 24.78
CA PRO A 155 -9.49 -11.70 24.67
C PRO A 155 -9.92 -12.45 25.93
N GLY A 156 -10.20 -13.73 25.77
CA GLY A 156 -10.59 -14.66 26.82
C GLY A 156 -10.32 -16.09 26.38
N LYS A 157 -10.16 -17.00 27.34
CA LYS A 157 -10.02 -18.44 27.08
C LYS A 157 -11.10 -19.20 27.82
N THR A 158 -11.62 -20.27 27.22
CA THR A 158 -12.61 -21.15 27.83
C THR A 158 -12.27 -22.61 27.56
N THR A 159 -12.65 -23.53 28.45
CA THR A 159 -12.59 -24.98 28.24
C THR A 159 -13.98 -25.61 28.14
N SER A 160 -15.04 -24.81 28.36
CA SER A 160 -16.43 -25.25 28.31
C SER A 160 -17.00 -25.15 26.88
N PRO A 161 -17.92 -26.03 26.46
CA PRO A 161 -18.62 -25.92 25.18
C PRO A 161 -19.62 -24.76 25.10
N ALA A 162 -19.97 -24.14 26.24
CA ALA A 162 -20.78 -22.94 26.30
C ALA A 162 -20.38 -22.08 27.50
N ILE A 163 -20.55 -20.76 27.38
CA ILE A 163 -20.26 -19.79 28.42
C ILE A 163 -21.58 -19.33 29.03
N PHE A 164 -21.73 -19.57 30.33
CA PHE A 164 -22.83 -19.04 31.12
C PHE A 164 -22.37 -17.74 31.75
N TRP A 165 -23.07 -16.66 31.48
CA TRP A 165 -22.76 -15.36 32.05
C TRP A 165 -24.03 -14.61 32.40
N VAL A 166 -23.89 -13.67 33.34
CA VAL A 166 -25.00 -12.89 33.85
C VAL A 166 -24.87 -11.47 33.31
N GLN A 167 -25.91 -11.02 32.63
CA GLN A 167 -26.04 -9.65 32.15
C GLN A 167 -26.87 -8.86 33.16
N GLN A 168 -26.39 -7.71 33.60
CA GLN A 168 -27.25 -6.76 34.32
C GLN A 168 -28.12 -6.03 33.29
N THR A 169 -29.42 -6.27 33.27
CA THR A 169 -30.35 -5.70 32.28
C THR A 169 -30.91 -4.34 32.70
N GLY A 170 -30.92 -4.03 33.99
CA GLY A 170 -31.50 -2.79 34.49
C GLY A 170 -30.93 -2.35 35.83
N PHE A 171 -30.77 -1.04 35.99
CA PHE A 171 -30.47 -0.41 37.26
C PHE A 171 -31.39 0.80 37.46
N THR A 172 -32.37 0.65 38.35
CA THR A 172 -33.19 1.79 38.80
C THR A 172 -32.56 2.34 40.05
N ASN A 173 -31.82 3.45 39.92
CA ASN A 173 -31.27 4.16 41.07
C ASN A 173 -32.28 5.18 41.58
N ALA A 174 -32.95 4.87 42.69
CA ALA A 174 -33.86 5.79 43.35
C ALA A 174 -33.18 6.53 44.52
N ALA A 175 -31.85 6.47 44.65
CA ALA A 175 -31.13 7.12 45.75
C ALA A 175 -31.41 8.63 45.77
N ALA A 176 -31.93 9.11 46.89
CA ALA A 176 -32.21 10.52 47.13
C ALA A 176 -31.82 10.89 48.58
N VAL A 177 -31.56 12.17 48.82
CA VAL A 177 -31.35 12.70 50.18
C VAL A 177 -32.69 12.64 50.91
N ALA A 178 -32.79 11.75 51.91
CA ALA A 178 -34.01 11.54 52.67
C ALA A 178 -33.88 12.18 54.06
N PRO A 179 -34.77 13.13 54.44
CA PRO A 179 -34.80 13.66 55.79
C PRO A 179 -35.26 12.60 56.81
N GLU A 180 -34.95 12.83 58.08
CA GLU A 180 -35.33 11.93 59.17
C GLU A 180 -36.86 11.70 59.19
N ASN A 181 -37.27 10.46 59.47
CA ASN A 181 -38.68 10.02 59.53
C ASN A 181 -39.43 9.92 58.18
N THR A 182 -38.74 9.85 57.04
CA THR A 182 -39.37 9.55 55.72
C THR A 182 -39.00 8.17 55.18
N THR A 183 -39.91 7.54 54.42
CA THR A 183 -39.65 6.25 53.77
C THR A 183 -38.54 6.42 52.73
N LYS A 184 -37.46 5.67 52.90
CA LYS A 184 -36.33 5.70 51.98
C LYS A 184 -36.70 5.04 50.65
N PRO A 185 -36.30 5.60 49.51
CA PRO A 185 -36.57 5.02 48.20
C PRO A 185 -35.80 3.71 47.99
N TYR A 186 -36.44 2.74 47.35
CA TYR A 186 -35.83 1.45 46.99
C TYR A 186 -35.21 1.51 45.60
N SER A 187 -33.93 1.17 45.50
CA SER A 187 -33.27 0.92 44.22
C SER A 187 -33.40 -0.56 43.83
N ASN A 188 -33.49 -0.86 42.53
CA ASN A 188 -33.60 -2.23 42.00
C ASN A 188 -32.52 -2.50 40.95
N ILE A 189 -31.92 -3.70 41.01
CA ILE A 189 -30.95 -4.20 40.03
C ILE A 189 -31.51 -5.49 39.43
N GLN A 190 -31.63 -5.54 38.10
CA GLN A 190 -32.12 -6.72 37.39
C GLN A 190 -30.96 -7.43 36.68
N PHE A 191 -30.97 -8.76 36.76
CA PHE A 191 -30.00 -9.64 36.12
C PHE A 191 -30.72 -10.66 35.23
N ALA A 192 -30.16 -10.92 34.05
CA ALA A 192 -30.59 -11.98 33.15
C ALA A 192 -29.42 -12.95 32.91
N THR A 193 -29.70 -14.24 32.91
CA THR A 193 -28.73 -15.26 32.52
C THR A 193 -28.71 -15.37 30.99
N LYS A 194 -27.51 -15.43 30.43
CA LYS A 194 -27.27 -15.64 29.00
C LYS A 194 -26.33 -16.83 28.83
N ILE A 195 -26.59 -17.61 27.79
CA ILE A 195 -25.79 -18.76 27.40
C ILE A 195 -25.27 -18.47 26.00
N THR A 196 -23.95 -18.44 25.85
CA THR A 196 -23.30 -18.29 24.54
C THR A 196 -22.63 -19.62 24.18
N PRO A 197 -23.09 -20.33 23.14
CA PRO A 197 -22.46 -21.57 22.70
C PRO A 197 -21.11 -21.29 22.02
N VAL A 198 -20.17 -22.23 22.12
CA VAL A 198 -18.94 -22.21 21.33
C VAL A 198 -19.24 -22.68 19.91
N THR A 199 -18.88 -21.84 18.94
CA THR A 199 -19.01 -22.12 17.51
C THR A 199 -17.69 -22.62 16.96
N THR A 200 -17.74 -23.47 15.94
CA THR A 200 -16.54 -23.97 15.23
C THR A 200 -16.53 -23.35 13.84
N ILE A 201 -15.46 -22.63 13.52
CA ILE A 201 -15.22 -22.10 12.19
C ILE A 201 -14.12 -22.99 11.60
N ALA A 202 -14.37 -23.53 10.41
CA ALA A 202 -13.42 -24.42 9.76
C ALA A 202 -13.48 -24.27 8.24
N HIS A 203 -12.35 -24.49 7.59
CA HIS A 203 -12.29 -24.71 6.16
C HIS A 203 -11.29 -25.81 5.82
N MET A 204 -11.42 -26.36 4.63
CA MET A 204 -10.61 -27.49 4.17
C MET A 204 -10.06 -27.20 2.78
N PHE A 205 -8.79 -27.54 2.59
CA PHE A 205 -8.10 -27.48 1.30
C PHE A 205 -7.69 -28.90 0.89
N LYS A 206 -7.78 -29.21 -0.39
CA LYS A 206 -7.19 -30.41 -0.97
C LYS A 206 -5.98 -30.02 -1.81
N ALA A 207 -4.86 -30.71 -1.62
CA ALA A 207 -3.64 -30.54 -2.41
C ALA A 207 -3.11 -31.90 -2.89
N SER A 208 -2.40 -31.92 -4.01
CA SER A 208 -1.72 -33.14 -4.47
C SER A 208 -0.50 -33.41 -3.59
N LYS A 209 -0.30 -34.66 -3.18
CA LYS A 209 0.86 -35.09 -2.39
C LYS A 209 2.18 -34.74 -3.07
N GLN A 210 2.27 -34.96 -4.39
CA GLN A 210 3.48 -34.71 -5.16
C GLN A 210 3.88 -33.22 -5.16
N ILE A 211 2.89 -32.33 -5.26
CA ILE A 211 3.14 -30.89 -5.26
C ILE A 211 3.65 -30.41 -3.89
N LEU A 212 3.16 -31.00 -2.80
CA LEU A 212 3.65 -30.69 -1.45
C LEU A 212 5.09 -31.21 -1.22
N ASP A 213 5.42 -32.39 -1.74
CA ASP A 213 6.76 -32.96 -1.63
C ASP A 213 7.79 -32.18 -2.47
N ASP A 214 7.40 -31.68 -3.64
CA ASP A 214 8.28 -30.97 -4.57
C ASP A 214 8.45 -29.47 -4.22
N PHE A 215 7.52 -28.87 -3.48
CA PHE A 215 7.51 -27.42 -3.20
C PHE A 215 7.35 -27.12 -1.70
N ALA A 216 8.46 -27.14 -0.95
CA ALA A 216 8.46 -26.76 0.47
C ALA A 216 7.91 -25.34 0.76
N GLN A 217 8.04 -24.40 -0.19
CA GLN A 217 7.44 -23.06 -0.05
C GLN A 217 5.91 -23.07 -0.11
N LEU A 218 5.31 -24.02 -0.83
CA LEU A 218 3.86 -24.13 -0.98
C LEU A 218 3.19 -24.52 0.35
N GLN A 219 3.88 -25.29 1.18
CA GLN A 219 3.39 -25.62 2.53
C GLN A 219 3.26 -24.37 3.42
N SER A 220 4.27 -23.49 3.42
CA SER A 220 4.23 -22.25 4.20
C SER A 220 3.20 -21.27 3.66
N LEU A 221 3.01 -21.24 2.33
CA LEU A 221 1.97 -20.44 1.68
C LEU A 221 0.57 -20.90 2.09
N ILE A 222 0.30 -22.21 2.00
CA ILE A 222 -1.00 -22.79 2.35
C ILE A 222 -1.32 -22.50 3.81
N ASP A 223 -0.36 -22.64 4.73
CA ASP A 223 -0.56 -22.29 6.13
C ASP A 223 -0.90 -20.80 6.31
N ALA A 224 -0.17 -19.91 5.65
CA ALA A 224 -0.43 -18.47 5.71
C ALA A 224 -1.78 -18.06 5.07
N GLU A 225 -2.22 -18.76 4.03
CA GLU A 225 -3.49 -18.51 3.34
C GLU A 225 -4.67 -19.08 4.11
N MET A 226 -4.54 -20.29 4.64
CA MET A 226 -5.59 -20.90 5.45
C MET A 226 -5.85 -20.10 6.72
N ARG A 227 -4.80 -19.70 7.46
CA ARG A 227 -4.96 -18.85 8.64
C ARG A 227 -5.61 -17.50 8.31
N TYR A 228 -5.30 -16.92 7.15
CA TYR A 228 -5.92 -15.67 6.73
C TYR A 228 -7.41 -15.85 6.38
N GLY A 229 -7.74 -16.87 5.58
CA GLY A 229 -9.12 -17.17 5.21
C GLY A 229 -10.00 -17.49 6.41
N LEU A 230 -9.47 -18.20 7.41
CA LEU A 230 -10.18 -18.46 8.66
C LEU A 230 -10.48 -17.16 9.41
N LYS A 231 -9.48 -16.31 9.63
CA LYS A 231 -9.64 -15.01 10.31
C LYS A 231 -10.57 -14.06 9.57
N PHE A 232 -10.62 -14.14 8.24
CA PHE A 232 -11.55 -13.34 7.45
C PHE A 232 -13.02 -13.73 7.71
N VAL A 233 -13.31 -15.05 7.73
CA VAL A 233 -14.65 -15.56 8.07
C VAL A 233 -14.97 -15.31 9.54
N GLU A 234 -14.00 -15.45 10.44
CA GLU A 234 -14.11 -15.08 11.85
C GLU A 234 -14.60 -13.64 12.02
N GLU A 235 -13.97 -12.68 11.34
CA GLU A 235 -14.35 -11.28 11.40
C GLU A 235 -15.80 -11.05 10.93
N GLN A 236 -16.21 -11.73 9.85
CA GLN A 236 -17.59 -11.66 9.35
C GLN A 236 -18.59 -12.18 10.37
N GLU A 237 -18.29 -13.31 11.02
CA GLU A 237 -19.14 -13.89 12.06
C GLU A 237 -19.18 -13.02 13.34
N ILE A 238 -18.05 -12.46 13.76
CA ILE A 238 -17.97 -11.54 14.91
C ILE A 238 -18.83 -10.29 14.66
N LEU A 239 -18.85 -9.78 13.45
CA LEU A 239 -19.61 -8.59 13.10
C LEU A 239 -21.09 -8.86 12.83
N PHE A 240 -21.37 -9.80 11.93
CA PHE A 240 -22.68 -9.98 11.28
C PHE A 240 -23.39 -11.27 11.68
N GLY A 241 -22.75 -12.16 12.42
CA GLY A 241 -23.33 -13.45 12.78
C GLY A 241 -24.72 -13.28 13.39
N ASP A 242 -25.69 -14.03 12.90
CA ASP A 242 -27.10 -13.90 13.27
C ASP A 242 -27.43 -14.58 14.63
N GLY A 243 -26.51 -15.40 15.13
CA GLY A 243 -26.67 -16.22 16.34
C GLY A 243 -27.62 -17.40 16.16
N SER A 244 -27.95 -17.77 14.92
CA SER A 244 -28.84 -18.89 14.60
C SER A 244 -28.05 -20.13 14.19
N GLY A 245 -28.51 -21.30 14.62
CA GLY A 245 -27.88 -22.58 14.30
C GLY A 245 -26.41 -22.66 14.75
N ALA A 246 -25.50 -22.63 13.78
CA ALA A 246 -24.06 -22.72 13.98
C ALA A 246 -23.34 -21.37 13.86
N HIS A 247 -24.05 -20.25 13.64
CA HIS A 247 -23.44 -18.93 13.52
C HIS A 247 -23.24 -18.27 14.89
N LEU A 248 -22.24 -17.42 14.98
CA LEU A 248 -22.01 -16.61 16.17
C LEU A 248 -23.08 -15.53 16.29
N HIS A 249 -23.35 -15.06 17.51
CA HIS A 249 -24.21 -13.91 17.69
C HIS A 249 -23.34 -12.64 17.65
N GLY A 250 -23.23 -12.07 16.45
CA GLY A 250 -22.35 -10.94 16.12
C GLY A 250 -22.73 -9.63 16.80
N ILE A 251 -21.86 -8.63 16.67
CA ILE A 251 -22.03 -7.31 17.31
C ILE A 251 -23.19 -6.54 16.68
N ILE A 252 -23.34 -6.54 15.36
CA ILE A 252 -24.28 -5.67 14.64
C ILE A 252 -25.75 -6.01 14.95
N PRO A 253 -26.19 -7.29 14.94
CA PRO A 253 -27.58 -7.62 15.26
C PRO A 253 -28.01 -7.23 16.68
N GLN A 254 -27.05 -7.07 17.59
CA GLN A 254 -27.28 -6.69 18.99
C GLN A 254 -27.04 -5.20 19.25
N ALA A 255 -26.32 -4.51 18.37
CA ALA A 255 -25.95 -3.11 18.55
C ALA A 255 -27.18 -2.19 18.62
N SER A 256 -27.05 -1.12 19.37
CA SER A 256 -28.05 -0.06 19.39
C SER A 256 -28.07 0.66 18.05
N LYS A 257 -29.26 0.90 17.50
CA LYS A 257 -29.40 1.70 16.28
C LYS A 257 -28.95 3.13 16.56
N PHE A 258 -28.24 3.70 15.60
CA PHE A 258 -27.86 5.11 15.63
C PHE A 258 -29.11 5.98 15.68
N LYS A 259 -29.14 6.89 16.65
CA LYS A 259 -30.16 7.92 16.79
C LYS A 259 -29.47 9.19 17.25
N ALA A 260 -29.45 10.21 16.39
CA ALA A 260 -29.00 11.53 16.76
C ALA A 260 -29.92 12.11 17.86
N GLU A 261 -29.31 12.60 18.95
CA GLU A 261 -30.07 13.23 20.04
C GLU A 261 -30.55 14.64 19.67
N PHE A 262 -29.82 15.29 18.76
CA PHE A 262 -30.18 16.59 18.19
C PHE A 262 -29.68 16.67 16.74
N GLU A 263 -30.32 17.52 15.95
CA GLU A 263 -29.93 17.79 14.56
C GLU A 263 -28.79 18.82 14.52
N VAL A 264 -27.80 18.57 13.67
CA VAL A 264 -26.67 19.48 13.42
C VAL A 264 -26.90 20.17 12.08
N ASP A 265 -26.72 21.48 12.04
CA ASP A 265 -26.80 22.23 10.78
C ASP A 265 -25.64 21.79 9.86
N LYS A 266 -25.96 21.49 8.59
CA LYS A 266 -25.03 20.93 7.58
C LYS A 266 -24.28 19.66 8.05
N GLN A 267 -25.03 18.70 8.58
CA GLN A 267 -24.51 17.41 9.05
C GLN A 267 -23.69 16.67 7.97
N ASN A 268 -22.49 16.24 8.37
CA ASN A 268 -21.59 15.41 7.57
C ASN A 268 -21.28 14.09 8.29
N GLY A 269 -20.65 13.13 7.58
CA GLY A 269 -20.27 11.84 8.16
C GLY A 269 -19.32 11.93 9.37
N ILE A 270 -18.58 13.03 9.53
CA ILE A 270 -17.76 13.31 10.73
C ILE A 270 -18.65 13.57 11.96
N ASP A 271 -19.76 14.28 11.76
CA ASP A 271 -20.71 14.63 12.80
C ASP A 271 -21.52 13.40 13.23
N ASP A 272 -21.90 12.53 12.29
CA ASP A 272 -22.55 11.24 12.58
C ASP A 272 -21.72 10.40 13.56
N LEU A 273 -20.41 10.29 13.32
CA LEU A 273 -19.50 9.55 14.20
C LEU A 273 -19.39 10.22 15.58
N ARG A 274 -19.40 11.56 15.63
CA ARG A 274 -19.37 12.30 16.91
C ARG A 274 -20.66 12.13 17.72
N LEU A 275 -21.80 12.11 17.04
CA LEU A 275 -23.12 11.86 17.62
C LEU A 275 -23.23 10.42 18.10
N ALA A 276 -22.67 9.46 17.36
CA ALA A 276 -22.60 8.07 17.81
C ALA A 276 -21.74 7.91 19.08
N MET A 277 -20.61 8.63 19.17
CA MET A 277 -19.83 8.69 20.41
C MET A 277 -20.63 9.30 21.57
N LEU A 278 -21.44 10.33 21.31
CA LEU A 278 -22.31 10.93 22.33
C LEU A 278 -23.36 9.91 22.81
N GLN A 279 -24.00 9.18 21.89
CA GLN A 279 -24.97 8.15 22.24
C GLN A 279 -24.35 7.05 23.13
N ALA A 280 -23.14 6.58 22.80
CA ALA A 280 -22.40 5.62 23.63
C ALA A 280 -22.03 6.22 25.01
N GLN A 281 -21.62 7.49 25.05
CA GLN A 281 -21.30 8.19 26.31
C GLN A 281 -22.54 8.35 27.21
N LEU A 282 -23.72 8.63 26.64
CA LEU A 282 -24.98 8.71 27.37
C LEU A 282 -25.38 7.35 27.96
N ALA A 283 -25.03 6.25 27.28
CA ALA A 283 -25.12 4.89 27.82
C ALA A 283 -24.04 4.56 28.88
N ARG A 284 -23.16 5.52 29.22
CA ARG A 284 -22.03 5.41 30.16
C ARG A 284 -20.90 4.48 29.69
N PHE A 285 -20.81 4.22 28.39
CA PHE A 285 -19.74 3.45 27.77
C PHE A 285 -19.00 4.34 26.76
N PRO A 286 -17.90 5.01 27.14
CA PRO A 286 -17.10 5.79 26.19
C PRO A 286 -16.60 4.89 25.08
N ALA A 287 -16.85 5.28 23.82
CA ALA A 287 -16.39 4.54 22.66
C ALA A 287 -14.85 4.48 22.61
N THR A 288 -14.30 3.36 22.15
CA THR A 288 -12.85 3.13 22.06
C THR A 288 -12.34 3.09 20.62
N GLY A 289 -13.24 3.01 19.64
CA GLY A 289 -12.88 2.98 18.23
C GLY A 289 -14.10 3.04 17.31
N HIS A 290 -13.81 3.22 16.03
CA HIS A 290 -14.79 3.18 14.94
C HIS A 290 -14.43 2.08 13.96
N VAL A 291 -15.44 1.43 13.38
CA VAL A 291 -15.30 0.48 12.27
C VAL A 291 -16.11 0.99 11.09
N LEU A 292 -15.48 1.10 9.93
CA LEU A 292 -16.08 1.63 8.71
C LEU A 292 -15.42 1.07 7.45
N HIS A 293 -16.08 1.24 6.30
CA HIS A 293 -15.57 0.73 5.03
C HIS A 293 -14.48 1.65 4.44
N PHE A 294 -13.48 1.09 3.74
CA PHE A 294 -12.39 1.88 3.10
C PHE A 294 -12.89 3.03 2.21
N ILE A 295 -13.94 2.80 1.43
CA ILE A 295 -14.55 3.82 0.57
C ILE A 295 -15.11 4.99 1.39
N ASP A 296 -15.76 4.71 2.52
CA ASP A 296 -16.38 5.75 3.33
C ASP A 296 -15.34 6.50 4.16
N TRP A 297 -14.25 5.81 4.56
CA TRP A 297 -13.08 6.49 5.11
C TRP A 297 -12.51 7.52 4.16
N ALA A 298 -12.26 7.12 2.91
CA ALA A 298 -11.72 8.00 1.90
C ALA A 298 -12.66 9.19 1.61
N LYS A 299 -13.99 8.99 1.63
CA LYS A 299 -14.94 10.10 1.51
C LYS A 299 -14.81 11.09 2.67
N ILE A 300 -14.64 10.59 3.90
CA ILE A 300 -14.46 11.43 5.08
C ILE A 300 -13.13 12.20 5.01
N GLU A 301 -12.04 11.57 4.58
CA GLU A 301 -10.74 12.22 4.40
C GLU A 301 -10.78 13.32 3.33
N LEU A 302 -11.55 13.09 2.26
CA LEU A 302 -11.70 14.04 1.15
C LEU A 302 -12.72 15.16 1.41
N LEU A 303 -13.33 15.22 2.60
CA LEU A 303 -14.22 16.32 2.97
C LEU A 303 -13.48 17.66 2.97
N LYS A 304 -14.10 18.65 2.32
CA LYS A 304 -13.57 20.00 2.16
C LYS A 304 -14.50 21.03 2.77
N ASP A 305 -13.92 22.13 3.25
CA ASP A 305 -14.67 23.32 3.61
C ASP A 305 -15.14 24.09 2.36
N SER A 306 -15.92 25.16 2.56
CA SER A 306 -16.40 26.04 1.49
C SER A 306 -15.28 26.79 0.74
N LEU A 307 -14.05 26.76 1.25
CA LEU A 307 -12.86 27.34 0.64
C LEU A 307 -11.99 26.29 -0.07
N GLY A 308 -12.46 25.04 -0.16
CA GLY A 308 -11.78 23.93 -0.84
C GLY A 308 -10.62 23.32 -0.06
N ARG A 309 -10.45 23.65 1.23
CA ARG A 309 -9.42 23.10 2.11
C ARG A 309 -9.93 21.80 2.73
N TYR A 310 -9.07 20.79 2.82
CA TYR A 310 -9.41 19.55 3.50
C TYR A 310 -9.60 19.78 5.00
N ILE A 311 -10.65 19.19 5.57
CA ILE A 311 -10.99 19.32 6.99
C ILE A 311 -10.07 18.45 7.85
N LEU A 312 -9.86 17.20 7.43
CA LEU A 312 -9.11 16.19 8.20
C LEU A 312 -7.78 15.82 7.55
N ALA A 313 -7.76 15.68 6.23
CA ALA A 313 -6.57 15.23 5.52
C ALA A 313 -5.59 16.37 5.29
N ASN A 314 -4.32 16.16 5.62
CA ASN A 314 -3.23 16.94 5.04
C ASN A 314 -2.47 16.04 4.06
N PRO A 315 -2.57 16.27 2.74
CA PRO A 315 -1.87 15.46 1.75
C PRO A 315 -0.34 15.40 1.94
N SER A 316 0.24 16.35 2.68
CA SER A 316 1.68 16.39 2.98
C SER A 316 2.07 15.69 4.29
N ALA A 317 1.11 15.37 5.15
CA ALA A 317 1.33 14.67 6.42
C ALA A 317 0.12 13.79 6.74
N LEU A 318 0.19 12.53 6.32
CA LEU A 318 -0.86 11.55 6.61
C LEU A 318 -0.74 11.09 8.07
N THR A 319 -1.46 11.75 8.96
CA THR A 319 -1.73 11.22 10.30
C THR A 319 -2.51 9.92 10.15
N GLY A 320 -2.13 8.85 10.86
CA GLY A 320 -2.82 7.56 10.76
C GLY A 320 -4.34 7.66 11.04
N PRO A 321 -5.13 6.62 10.68
CA PRO A 321 -6.59 6.66 10.67
C PRO A 321 -7.15 6.82 12.08
N THR A 322 -7.29 8.07 12.49
CA THR A 322 -7.78 8.48 13.81
C THR A 322 -8.74 9.65 13.61
N LEU A 323 -9.87 9.62 14.32
CA LEU A 323 -10.88 10.66 14.26
C LEU A 323 -11.42 10.89 15.67
N TRP A 324 -11.58 12.15 16.07
CA TRP A 324 -12.03 12.52 17.42
C TRP A 324 -11.20 11.89 18.55
N GLY A 325 -9.92 11.59 18.29
CA GLY A 325 -9.02 10.95 19.25
C GLY A 325 -9.21 9.43 19.39
N LEU A 326 -10.09 8.82 18.58
CA LEU A 326 -10.31 7.38 18.53
C LEU A 326 -9.67 6.76 17.26
N PRO A 327 -9.12 5.54 17.35
CA PRO A 327 -8.64 4.79 16.20
C PRO A 327 -9.82 4.36 15.31
N ILE A 328 -9.58 4.36 14.00
CA ILE A 328 -10.50 3.83 13.00
C ILE A 328 -9.94 2.54 12.43
N VAL A 329 -10.74 1.48 12.52
CA VAL A 329 -10.48 0.22 11.83
C VAL A 329 -11.27 0.21 10.53
N VAL A 330 -10.53 0.15 9.44
CA VAL A 330 -11.07 0.14 8.08
C VAL A 330 -11.20 -1.31 7.59
N THR A 331 -12.38 -1.66 7.07
CA THR A 331 -12.69 -3.01 6.56
C THR A 331 -13.15 -2.97 5.11
N GLU A 332 -12.87 -4.02 4.33
CA GLU A 332 -13.35 -4.16 2.93
C GLU A 332 -14.74 -4.80 2.87
N THR A 333 -15.30 -5.18 4.02
CA THR A 333 -16.57 -5.89 4.05
C THR A 333 -17.68 -5.03 3.44
N ALA A 334 -18.21 -5.46 2.29
CA ALA A 334 -19.18 -4.70 1.52
C ALA A 334 -20.45 -4.31 2.30
N ALA A 335 -20.82 -5.11 3.31
CA ALA A 335 -21.95 -4.83 4.20
C ALA A 335 -21.77 -3.57 5.08
N PHE A 336 -20.54 -3.07 5.22
CA PHE A 336 -20.23 -1.79 5.89
C PHE A 336 -20.32 -0.57 4.96
N LYS A 337 -20.55 -0.75 3.67
CA LYS A 337 -20.61 0.37 2.73
C LYS A 337 -21.79 1.30 3.08
N GLY A 338 -21.48 2.57 3.33
CA GLY A 338 -22.43 3.59 3.77
C GLY A 338 -22.85 3.45 5.24
N LYS A 339 -22.20 2.58 6.01
CA LYS A 339 -22.54 2.28 7.40
C LYS A 339 -21.32 2.41 8.31
N PHE A 340 -21.57 2.62 9.59
CA PHE A 340 -20.53 2.67 10.60
C PHE A 340 -20.92 1.92 11.85
N LEU A 341 -19.91 1.46 12.59
CA LEU A 341 -20.04 0.90 13.92
C LEU A 341 -19.10 1.67 14.85
N THR A 342 -19.66 2.28 15.88
CA THR A 342 -18.91 3.00 16.93
C THR A 342 -19.19 2.35 18.26
N GLY A 343 -18.16 2.04 19.03
CA GLY A 343 -18.42 1.45 20.33
C GLY A 343 -17.20 1.21 21.20
N ALA A 344 -17.47 0.72 22.41
CA ALA A 344 -16.46 0.31 23.37
C ALA A 344 -16.17 -1.18 23.19
N PHE A 345 -15.34 -1.55 22.22
CA PHE A 345 -15.08 -2.95 21.86
C PHE A 345 -14.51 -3.78 23.02
N ASN A 346 -13.56 -3.21 23.77
CA ASN A 346 -12.91 -3.88 24.90
C ASN A 346 -13.84 -4.07 26.12
N ALA A 347 -14.76 -3.13 26.37
CA ALA A 347 -15.67 -3.21 27.52
C ALA A 347 -16.99 -3.91 27.18
N GLY A 348 -17.46 -3.79 25.94
CA GLY A 348 -18.76 -4.26 25.49
C GLY A 348 -18.77 -5.69 24.98
N ALA A 349 -17.67 -6.16 24.39
CA ALA A 349 -17.52 -7.50 23.84
C ALA A 349 -16.33 -8.23 24.46
N GLN A 350 -16.47 -9.54 24.66
CA GLN A 350 -15.36 -10.41 24.99
C GLN A 350 -15.41 -11.65 24.10
N LEU A 351 -14.28 -11.94 23.47
CA LEU A 351 -14.09 -13.10 22.62
C LEU A 351 -13.41 -14.19 23.44
N PHE A 352 -13.99 -15.39 23.47
CA PHE A 352 -13.46 -16.51 24.20
C PHE A 352 -13.01 -17.61 23.25
N ASP A 353 -11.72 -17.88 23.23
CA ASP A 353 -11.16 -18.99 22.46
C ASP A 353 -11.26 -20.29 23.28
N ARG A 354 -11.88 -21.30 22.68
CA ARG A 354 -11.95 -22.67 23.18
C ARG A 354 -10.83 -23.53 22.60
N GLU A 355 -10.47 -23.25 21.37
CA GLU A 355 -9.40 -23.89 20.61
C GLU A 355 -8.82 -22.83 19.68
N GLU A 356 -7.52 -22.57 19.81
CA GLU A 356 -6.80 -21.68 18.91
C GLU A 356 -6.74 -22.30 17.51
N THR A 357 -6.51 -21.47 16.49
CA THR A 357 -6.40 -21.91 15.09
C THR A 357 -5.43 -23.10 14.96
N ASN A 358 -5.96 -24.25 14.56
CA ASN A 358 -5.20 -25.49 14.42
C ASN A 358 -5.27 -26.00 12.98
N VAL A 359 -4.13 -26.38 12.42
CA VAL A 359 -4.02 -26.94 11.07
C VAL A 359 -3.66 -28.42 11.17
N VAL A 360 -4.56 -29.28 10.70
CA VAL A 360 -4.40 -30.73 10.68
C VAL A 360 -4.34 -31.21 9.24
N ILE A 361 -3.38 -32.08 8.96
CA ILE A 361 -3.17 -32.67 7.64
C ILE A 361 -3.58 -34.15 7.72
N SER A 362 -4.37 -34.62 6.76
CA SER A 362 -4.77 -36.01 6.63
C SER A 362 -4.56 -36.51 5.21
N THR A 363 -3.96 -37.70 5.10
CA THR A 363 -3.74 -38.42 3.84
C THR A 363 -4.79 -39.50 3.59
N GLU A 364 -5.69 -39.74 4.55
CA GLU A 364 -6.61 -40.87 4.58
C GLU A 364 -8.09 -40.42 4.54
N ASN A 365 -8.35 -39.17 4.16
CA ASN A 365 -9.71 -38.65 4.09
C ASN A 365 -10.43 -39.14 2.82
N ALA A 366 -11.46 -39.98 2.99
CA ALA A 366 -12.28 -40.51 1.91
C ALA A 366 -11.45 -41.19 0.79
N ASP A 367 -11.43 -40.61 -0.41
CA ASP A 367 -10.75 -41.10 -1.60
C ASP A 367 -9.35 -40.51 -1.80
N ASP A 368 -8.87 -39.69 -0.86
CA ASP A 368 -7.60 -38.97 -0.99
C ASP A 368 -6.40 -39.93 -1.03
N PHE A 369 -6.49 -41.04 -0.28
CA PHE A 369 -5.45 -42.07 -0.28
C PHE A 369 -5.31 -42.75 -1.65
N GLU A 370 -6.43 -43.05 -2.31
CA GLU A 370 -6.44 -43.67 -3.64
C GLU A 370 -5.98 -42.69 -4.73
N LYS A 371 -6.27 -41.40 -4.56
CA LYS A 371 -6.00 -40.34 -5.55
C LYS A 371 -4.68 -39.60 -5.34
N ASN A 372 -3.86 -39.99 -4.37
CA ASN A 372 -2.64 -39.27 -3.97
C ASN A 372 -2.90 -37.79 -3.62
N MET A 373 -4.04 -37.53 -3.00
CA MET A 373 -4.41 -36.21 -2.50
C MET A 373 -4.17 -36.13 -0.99
N ILE A 374 -4.06 -34.92 -0.48
CA ILE A 374 -3.93 -34.60 0.93
C ILE A 374 -5.02 -33.59 1.28
N SER A 375 -5.80 -33.89 2.31
CA SER A 375 -6.75 -32.97 2.90
C SER A 375 -6.09 -32.21 4.04
N ILE A 376 -6.17 -30.88 4.00
CA ILE A 376 -5.68 -30.01 5.06
C ILE A 376 -6.87 -29.27 5.64
N ARG A 377 -7.11 -29.46 6.94
CA ARG A 377 -8.19 -28.79 7.68
C ARG A 377 -7.58 -27.73 8.57
N CYS A 378 -8.11 -26.52 8.52
CA CYS A 378 -7.82 -25.46 9.49
C CYS A 378 -9.11 -25.12 10.22
N GLU A 379 -9.11 -25.22 11.54
CA GLU A 379 -10.29 -24.99 12.38
C GLU A 379 -9.93 -24.20 13.65
N GLU A 380 -10.91 -23.45 14.14
CA GLU A 380 -10.87 -22.80 15.44
C GLU A 380 -12.23 -22.86 16.11
N ARG A 381 -12.24 -22.73 17.44
CA ARG A 381 -13.47 -22.78 18.22
C ARG A 381 -13.52 -21.60 19.17
N LEU A 382 -14.56 -20.79 19.04
CA LEU A 382 -14.67 -19.55 19.78
C LEU A 382 -16.13 -19.20 20.13
N ALA A 383 -16.30 -18.34 21.11
CA ALA A 383 -17.59 -17.83 21.56
C ALA A 383 -17.50 -16.31 21.77
N LEU A 384 -18.47 -15.58 21.23
CA LEU A 384 -18.57 -14.13 21.39
C LEU A 384 -19.62 -13.77 22.46
N ALA A 385 -19.19 -13.18 23.56
CA ALA A 385 -20.08 -12.68 24.60
C ALA A 385 -20.20 -11.15 24.52
N LEU A 386 -21.35 -10.66 24.07
CA LEU A 386 -21.66 -9.24 24.08
C LEU A 386 -22.29 -8.83 25.41
N LYS A 387 -21.47 -8.36 26.35
CA LYS A 387 -21.91 -8.04 27.71
C LYS A 387 -22.83 -6.81 27.75
N ARG A 388 -22.57 -5.84 26.87
CA ARG A 388 -23.24 -4.53 26.85
C ARG A 388 -23.58 -4.14 25.41
N PRO A 389 -24.73 -4.57 24.87
CA PRO A 389 -25.17 -4.18 23.54
C PRO A 389 -25.31 -2.65 23.35
N GLU A 390 -25.66 -1.94 24.42
CA GLU A 390 -25.74 -0.48 24.46
C GLU A 390 -24.39 0.24 24.29
N ALA A 391 -23.27 -0.49 24.42
CA ALA A 391 -21.93 0.05 24.18
C ALA A 391 -21.56 0.16 22.69
N PHE A 392 -22.41 -0.38 21.81
CA PHE A 392 -22.23 -0.38 20.36
C PHE A 392 -23.36 0.37 19.69
N VAL A 393 -23.00 1.29 18.81
CA VAL A 393 -23.90 2.11 18.01
C VAL A 393 -23.64 1.81 16.54
N TYR A 394 -24.65 1.31 15.85
CA TYR A 394 -24.59 0.98 14.43
C TYR A 394 -25.59 1.82 13.64
N GLY A 395 -25.14 2.45 12.57
CA GLY A 395 -25.94 3.37 11.79
C GLY A 395 -25.51 3.49 10.34
N ASP A 396 -26.41 4.06 9.54
CA ASP A 396 -26.11 4.55 8.21
C ASP A 396 -25.53 5.96 8.32
N PHE A 397 -24.57 6.30 7.44
CA PHE A 397 -24.13 7.68 7.31
C PHE A 397 -25.25 8.53 6.73
N THR A 398 -25.43 9.72 7.31
CA THR A 398 -26.29 10.75 6.75
C THR A 398 -25.68 11.20 5.44
N ALA A 399 -26.48 11.20 4.36
CA ALA A 399 -26.02 11.71 3.08
C ALA A 399 -25.61 13.19 3.25
N PRO A 400 -24.43 13.60 2.78
CA PRO A 400 -24.01 14.99 2.91
C PRO A 400 -25.04 15.85 2.17
N THR A 401 -25.67 16.76 2.90
CA THR A 401 -26.59 17.73 2.31
C THR A 401 -25.76 18.56 1.33
N SER A 402 -25.95 18.34 0.03
CA SER A 402 -25.32 19.17 -1.00
C SER A 402 -25.86 20.59 -0.82
N GLY A 403 -25.05 21.46 -0.22
CA GLY A 403 -25.38 22.87 -0.12
C GLY A 403 -25.58 23.44 -1.52
N GLU A 404 -26.75 24.04 -1.75
CA GLU A 404 -26.95 25.02 -2.82
C GLU A 404 -26.07 26.27 -2.59
#